data_AF-A0A934VXF4-F1
#
_entry.id   AF-A0A934VXF4-F1
#
_cell.length_a   1.000
_cell.length_b   1.000
_cell.length_c   1.000
_cell.angle_alpha   90.00
_cell.angle_beta   90.00
_cell.angle_gamma   90.00
#
_symmetry.space_group_name_H-M   'P 1'
#
loop_
_entity.id
_entity.type
_entity.pdbx_description
1 polymer ?
#
loop_
_entity_poly.entity_id
_entity_poly.type
_entity_poly.pdbx_seq_one_letter_code
_entity_poly.pdbx_strand_id
1 'polypeptide(L)'
;MRVVSFRTTRSEYARLEFNSAATLIQINQIARDRVLGQAIHPVIEIVPKVDPSLIQEIHYIGHNLNQLVKNAHIFGIVSPDVEALCLRIEHLINRAIAEDID
;
A
#
# COMPACT_ATOMS: atom_id res chain seq x y z
N MET A 1 -42.89 -6.58 -11.99
CA MET A 1 -41.57 -6.10 -11.52
C MET A 1 -41.64 -5.94 -10.00
N ARG A 2 -40.82 -6.66 -9.23
CA ARG A 2 -40.83 -6.56 -7.75
C ARG A 2 -39.76 -5.54 -7.33
N VAL A 3 -40.17 -4.47 -6.68
CA VAL A 3 -39.27 -3.45 -6.12
C VAL A 3 -39.13 -3.72 -4.63
N VAL A 4 -37.89 -3.84 -4.13
CA VAL A 4 -37.60 -4.02 -2.70
C VAL A 4 -36.99 -2.73 -2.19
N SER A 5 -37.69 -2.06 -1.29
CA SER A 5 -37.23 -0.83 -0.63
C SER A 5 -36.77 -1.15 0.79
N PHE A 6 -35.55 -0.77 1.15
CA PHE A 6 -35.02 -0.94 2.50
C PHE A 6 -35.16 0.37 3.27
N ARG A 7 -35.69 0.31 4.50
CA ARG A 7 -35.64 1.44 5.43
C ARG A 7 -34.39 1.30 6.27
N THR A 8 -33.47 2.25 6.13
CA THR A 8 -32.21 2.29 6.87
C THR A 8 -32.15 3.55 7.70
N THR A 9 -31.57 3.45 8.89
CA THR A 9 -31.12 4.62 9.64
C THR A 9 -29.90 5.25 8.95
N ARG A 10 -29.59 6.52 9.30
CA ARG A 10 -28.44 7.23 8.72
C ARG A 10 -27.10 6.53 9.00
N SER A 11 -26.96 5.94 10.18
CA SER A 11 -25.75 5.19 10.58
C SER A 11 -25.61 3.87 9.82
N GLU A 12 -26.70 3.18 9.53
CA GLU A 12 -26.68 1.94 8.73
C GLU A 12 -26.36 2.23 7.26
N TYR A 13 -26.90 3.30 6.70
CA TYR A 13 -26.61 3.72 5.33
C TYR A 13 -25.12 4.07 5.17
N ALA A 14 -24.55 4.85 6.11
CA ALA A 14 -23.13 5.18 6.09
C ALA A 14 -22.22 3.95 6.13
N ARG A 15 -22.60 2.90 6.87
CA ARG A 15 -21.85 1.62 6.89
C ARG A 15 -21.94 0.87 5.56
N LEU A 16 -23.08 0.93 4.88
CA LEU A 16 -23.24 0.32 3.56
C LEU A 16 -22.45 1.08 2.49
N GLU A 17 -22.45 2.41 2.56
CA GLU A 17 -21.69 3.29 1.66
C GLU A 17 -20.18 3.08 1.83
N PHE A 18 -19.69 3.03 3.07
CA PHE A 18 -18.28 2.72 3.36
C PHE A 18 -17.87 1.35 2.81
N ASN A 19 -18.69 0.32 3.04
CA ASN A 19 -18.41 -1.02 2.53
C ASN A 19 -18.48 -1.09 1.00
N SER A 20 -19.39 -0.33 0.37
CA SER A 20 -19.48 -0.21 -1.09
C SER A 20 -18.23 0.43 -1.68
N ALA A 21 -17.74 1.51 -1.07
CA ALA A 21 -16.50 2.16 -1.45
C ALA A 21 -15.28 1.23 -1.30
N ALA A 22 -15.26 0.40 -0.24
CA ALA A 22 -14.15 -0.52 0.02
C ALA A 22 -14.15 -1.77 -0.86
N THR A 23 -15.30 -2.20 -1.40
CA THR A 23 -15.44 -3.48 -2.13
C THR A 23 -15.77 -3.31 -3.61
N LEU A 24 -15.99 -2.08 -4.10
CA LEU A 24 -16.46 -1.77 -5.45
C LEU A 24 -17.81 -2.44 -5.82
N ILE A 25 -18.56 -2.95 -4.83
CA ILE A 25 -19.88 -3.55 -5.00
C ILE A 25 -20.96 -2.48 -4.80
N GLN A 26 -22.02 -2.50 -5.60
CA GLN A 26 -23.14 -1.57 -5.47
C GLN A 26 -23.84 -1.71 -4.10
N ILE A 27 -24.20 -0.57 -3.49
CA ILE A 27 -24.89 -0.48 -2.19
C ILE A 27 -26.12 -1.39 -2.12
N ASN A 28 -26.92 -1.44 -3.20
CA ASN A 28 -28.13 -2.27 -3.28
C ASN A 28 -27.85 -3.78 -3.21
N GLN A 29 -26.71 -4.22 -3.74
CA GLN A 29 -26.29 -5.61 -3.71
C GLN A 29 -25.83 -5.99 -2.30
N ILE A 30 -25.05 -5.14 -1.64
CA ILE A 30 -24.64 -5.32 -0.24
C ILE A 30 -25.85 -5.36 0.72
N ALA A 31 -26.84 -4.50 0.50
CA ALA A 31 -28.07 -4.48 1.29
C ALA A 31 -28.88 -5.78 1.11
N ARG A 32 -28.98 -6.27 -0.13
CA ARG A 32 -29.65 -7.53 -0.45
C ARG A 32 -28.94 -8.72 0.19
N ASP A 33 -27.62 -8.78 0.09
CA ASP A 33 -26.83 -9.92 0.58
C ASP A 33 -26.82 -10.00 2.12
N ARG A 34 -26.83 -8.85 2.80
CA ARG A 34 -27.04 -8.77 4.25
C ARG A 34 -28.42 -9.28 4.69
N VAL A 35 -29.47 -8.95 3.96
CA VAL A 35 -30.85 -9.41 4.26
C VAL A 35 -31.02 -10.89 3.98
N LEU A 36 -30.30 -11.42 2.98
CA LEU A 36 -30.30 -12.84 2.65
C LEU A 36 -29.41 -13.70 3.57
N GLY A 37 -28.79 -13.10 4.60
CA GLY A 37 -27.97 -13.82 5.58
C GLY A 37 -26.67 -14.40 5.01
N GLN A 38 -26.28 -14.01 3.79
CA GLN A 38 -24.97 -14.32 3.26
C GLN A 38 -23.98 -13.37 3.94
N ALA A 39 -23.30 -13.86 4.97
CA ALA A 39 -22.22 -13.14 5.60
C ALA A 39 -21.10 -12.94 4.57
N ILE A 40 -21.15 -11.82 3.86
CA ILE A 40 -19.99 -11.34 3.12
C ILE A 40 -19.01 -10.90 4.21
N HIS A 41 -18.05 -11.77 4.51
CA HIS A 41 -16.78 -11.32 5.05
C HIS A 41 -16.03 -10.73 3.86
N PRO A 42 -16.00 -9.40 3.66
CA PRO A 42 -15.15 -8.85 2.62
C PRO A 42 -13.72 -9.24 3.01
N VAL A 43 -13.11 -10.11 2.20
CA VAL A 43 -11.67 -10.29 2.24
C VAL A 43 -11.13 -8.99 1.67
N ILE A 44 -10.80 -8.06 2.57
CA ILE A 44 -10.13 -6.82 2.19
C ILE A 44 -8.71 -7.24 1.82
N GLU A 45 -8.49 -7.56 0.55
CA GLU A 45 -7.16 -7.70 0.00
C GLU A 45 -6.56 -6.30 -0.07
N ILE A 46 -5.86 -5.92 1.00
CA ILE A 46 -5.01 -4.73 1.01
C ILE A 46 -3.80 -5.09 0.15
N VAL A 47 -3.94 -4.89 -1.17
CA VAL A 47 -2.79 -4.94 -2.07
C VAL A 47 -1.98 -3.69 -1.78
N PRO A 48 -0.74 -3.80 -1.24
CA PRO A 48 0.07 -2.63 -1.02
C PRO A 48 0.31 -1.94 -2.37
N LYS A 49 -0.03 -0.65 -2.44
CA LYS A 49 0.17 0.19 -3.64
C LYS A 49 1.65 0.29 -4.06
N VAL A 50 2.55 -0.15 -3.17
CA VAL A 50 4.00 -0.08 -3.31
C VAL A 50 4.55 -1.49 -3.11
N ASP A 51 5.44 -1.92 -4.00
CA ASP A 51 6.11 -3.21 -3.92
C ASP A 51 6.86 -3.36 -2.56
N PRO A 52 6.51 -4.35 -1.72
CA PRO A 52 7.20 -4.60 -0.45
C PRO A 52 8.71 -4.83 -0.60
N SER A 53 9.15 -5.36 -1.74
CA SER A 53 10.57 -5.58 -2.02
C SER A 53 11.32 -4.26 -2.15
N LEU A 54 10.72 -3.27 -2.83
CA LEU A 54 11.24 -1.92 -2.97
C LEU A 54 11.38 -1.23 -1.61
N ILE A 55 10.38 -1.39 -0.73
CA ILE A 55 10.43 -0.82 0.63
C ILE A 55 11.61 -1.40 1.41
N GLN A 56 11.85 -2.71 1.32
CA GLN A 56 12.99 -3.36 1.98
C GLN A 56 14.33 -2.88 1.43
N GLU A 57 14.45 -2.70 0.11
CA GLU A 57 15.68 -2.19 -0.50
C GLU A 57 16.00 -0.76 -0.06
N ILE A 58 14.99 0.13 0.00
CA ILE A 58 15.16 1.50 0.50
C ILE A 58 15.62 1.50 1.96
N HIS A 59 15.02 0.64 2.79
CA HIS A 59 15.42 0.49 4.19
C HIS A 59 16.88 0.03 4.34
N TYR A 60 17.31 -0.92 3.51
CA TYR A 60 18.69 -1.41 3.48
C TYR A 60 19.69 -0.31 3.09
N ILE A 61 19.37 0.47 2.06
CA ILE A 61 20.16 1.62 1.64
C ILE A 61 20.29 2.64 2.76
N GLY A 62 19.17 3.01 3.39
CA GLY A 62 19.15 3.97 4.50
C GLY A 62 20.01 3.50 5.69
N HIS A 63 19.98 2.20 6.00
CA HIS A 63 20.85 1.63 7.04
C HIS A 63 22.33 1.79 6.71
N ASN A 64 22.73 1.46 5.48
CA ASN A 64 24.12 1.56 5.05
C ASN A 64 24.63 3.01 5.01
N LEU A 65 23.81 3.96 4.54
CA LEU A 65 24.15 5.39 4.57
C LEU A 65 24.36 5.88 6.01
N ASN A 66 23.51 5.46 6.94
CA ASN A 66 23.64 5.83 8.34
C ASN A 66 24.94 5.28 8.95
N GLN A 67 25.31 4.04 8.62
CA GLN A 67 26.57 3.45 9.08
C GLN A 67 27.79 4.14 8.48
N LEU A 68 27.74 4.51 7.20
CA LEU A 68 28.80 5.24 6.52
C LEU A 68 29.06 6.59 7.21
N VAL A 69 28.01 7.35 7.49
CA VAL A 69 28.13 8.65 8.19
C VAL A 69 28.69 8.46 9.60
N LYS A 70 28.23 7.45 10.34
CA LYS A 70 28.77 7.12 11.67
C LYS A 70 30.26 6.76 11.61
N ASN A 71 30.65 5.91 10.67
CA ASN A 71 32.04 5.48 10.51
C ASN A 71 32.95 6.65 10.10
N ALA A 72 32.49 7.49 9.17
CA ALA A 72 33.21 8.69 8.78
C ALA A 72 33.38 9.68 9.95
N HIS A 73 32.34 9.84 10.79
CA HIS A 73 32.40 10.73 11.94
C HIS A 73 33.29 10.19 13.08
N ILE A 74 33.21 8.89 13.38
CA ILE A 74 33.92 8.27 14.51
C ILE A 74 35.39 8.01 14.16
N PHE A 75 35.66 7.51 12.96
CA PHE A 75 36.99 7.03 12.58
C PHE A 75 37.70 7.93 11.56
N GLY A 76 37.01 8.91 10.98
CA GLY A 76 37.56 9.73 9.89
C GLY A 76 37.78 8.95 8.58
N ILE A 77 37.26 7.72 8.50
CA ILE A 77 37.47 6.79 7.38
C ILE A 77 36.13 6.57 6.70
N VAL A 78 36.12 6.75 5.38
CA VAL A 78 34.97 6.47 4.52
C VAL A 78 35.14 5.04 3.97
N SER A 79 34.08 4.22 4.08
CA SER A 79 34.13 2.82 3.62
C SER A 79 34.41 2.74 2.12
N PRO A 80 35.25 1.81 1.62
CA PRO A 80 35.39 1.60 0.17
C PRO A 80 34.08 1.22 -0.53
N ASP A 81 33.09 0.71 0.22
CA ASP A 81 31.78 0.29 -0.32
C ASP A 81 30.82 1.46 -0.64
N VAL A 82 31.22 2.72 -0.41
CA VAL A 82 30.38 3.89 -0.73
C VAL A 82 30.03 3.93 -2.21
N GLU A 83 30.99 3.63 -3.07
CA GLU A 83 30.80 3.67 -4.53
C GLU A 83 29.74 2.64 -4.96
N ALA A 84 29.81 1.43 -4.43
CA ALA A 84 28.80 0.39 -4.66
C ALA A 84 27.41 0.80 -4.14
N LEU A 85 27.34 1.50 -3.01
CA LEU A 85 26.09 2.02 -2.47
C LEU A 85 25.48 3.11 -3.36
N CYS A 86 26.29 4.04 -3.88
CA CYS A 86 25.86 5.07 -4.81
C CYS A 86 25.32 4.47 -6.12
N LEU A 87 26.03 3.51 -6.70
CA LEU A 87 25.58 2.80 -7.92
C LEU A 87 24.24 2.08 -7.71
N ARG A 88 24.04 1.49 -6.51
CA ARG A 88 22.79 0.81 -6.18
C ARG A 88 21.61 1.78 -6.01
N ILE A 89 21.85 2.97 -5.46
CA ILE A 89 20.85 4.05 -5.38
C ILE A 89 20.49 4.55 -6.79
N GLU A 90 21.50 4.80 -7.63
CA GLU A 90 21.30 5.27 -9.00
C GLU A 90 20.49 4.28 -9.84
N HIS A 91 20.79 2.98 -9.71
CA HIS A 91 20.03 1.93 -10.39
C HIS A 91 18.55 1.91 -9.97
N LEU A 92 18.25 2.08 -8.68
CA LEU A 92 16.88 2.14 -8.17
C LEU A 92 16.11 3.36 -8.69
N ILE A 93 16.77 4.52 -8.73
CA ILE A 93 16.16 5.75 -9.28
C ILE A 93 15.86 5.57 -10.77
N ASN A 94 16.81 5.04 -11.55
CA ASN A 94 16.62 4.83 -12.98
C ASN A 94 15.50 3.83 -13.29
N ARG A 95 15.35 2.77 -12.47
CA ARG A 95 14.22 1.83 -12.59
C ARG A 95 12.88 2.51 -12.30
N ALA A 96 12.79 3.28 -11.22
CA ALA A 96 11.57 3.99 -10.85
C ALA A 96 11.15 5.01 -11.92
N ILE A 97 12.11 5.73 -12.52
CA ILE A 97 11.83 6.67 -13.62
C ILE A 97 11.36 5.94 -14.88
N ALA A 98 11.92 4.77 -15.20
CA ALA A 98 11.53 3.99 -16.36
C ALA A 98 10.10 3.41 -16.23
N GLU A 99 9.70 3.01 -15.02
CA GLU A 99 8.35 2.49 -14.74
C GLU A 99 7.25 3.59 -14.79
N ASP A 100 7.61 4.88 -14.65
CA ASP A 100 6.68 6.02 -14.74
C ASP A 100 6.42 6.52 -16.18
N ILE A 101 7.14 5.99 -17.18
CA ILE A 101 7.07 6.43 -18.59
C ILE A 101 6.16 5.50 -19.45
N ASP A 102 5.79 4.33 -18.96
CA ASP A 102 4.82 3.40 -19.57
C ASP A 102 3.40 3.53 -18.95
#